data_AF-A0A952QFU2-F1
#
_entry.id   AF-A0A952QFU2-F1
#
_cell.length_a   1.000
_cell.length_b   1.000
_cell.length_c   1.000
_cell.angle_alpha   90.00
_cell.angle_beta   90.00
_cell.angle_gamma   90.00
#
_symmetry.space_group_name_H-M   'P 1'
#
loop_
_entity.id
_entity.type
_entity.pdbx_description
1 polymer ?
#
loop_
_entity_poly.entity_id
_entity_poly.type
_entity_poly.pdbx_seq_one_letter_code
_entity_poly.pdbx_strand_id
1 'polypeptide(L)'
;MLPMICAFCAVTCADGLPSTPVSLTGAADLTGKPTAPNPAAAKATVLLFISHECPIANRYAPEIARIYADYKDRKAAFYRVYIGAMEDAELYAEHGKEFGLAMPGLVDFNLKLAKSTGATVTPEAVVLDSKGVMRYRGRIDDQNVEHGKIREGYRRDLRIALDEILAGQPVSMPTTASVGCFIPF
;
A
#
# COMPACT_ATOMS: atom_id res chain seq x y z
N MET A 1 -42.23 -16.19 -23.26
CA MET A 1 -42.46 -15.06 -22.34
C MET A 1 -41.74 -15.39 -21.04
N LEU A 2 -40.79 -14.54 -20.63
CA LEU A 2 -39.84 -14.64 -19.49
C LEU A 2 -40.54 -14.85 -18.12
N PRO A 3 -39.88 -15.23 -16.99
CA PRO A 3 -38.66 -14.60 -16.43
C PRO A 3 -37.51 -15.58 -16.11
N MET A 4 -36.24 -15.21 -16.31
CA MET A 4 -35.39 -14.43 -15.39
C MET A 4 -34.89 -15.27 -14.21
N ILE A 5 -33.80 -16.02 -14.43
CA ILE A 5 -33.00 -16.58 -13.34
C ILE A 5 -31.96 -15.53 -12.97
N CYS A 6 -32.11 -15.00 -11.76
CA CYS A 6 -31.18 -14.09 -11.12
C CYS A 6 -29.75 -14.62 -11.22
N ALA A 7 -28.86 -13.77 -11.75
CA ALA A 7 -27.44 -13.92 -11.58
C ALA A 7 -27.13 -13.93 -10.08
N PHE A 8 -26.67 -15.06 -9.57
CA PHE A 8 -25.90 -15.11 -8.33
C PHE A 8 -24.59 -14.37 -8.58
N CYS A 9 -24.62 -13.06 -8.34
CA CYS A 9 -23.40 -12.30 -8.12
C CYS A 9 -22.86 -12.77 -6.77
N ALA A 10 -21.87 -13.67 -6.81
CA ALA A 10 -21.10 -14.04 -5.64
C ALA A 10 -20.36 -12.77 -5.17
N VAL A 11 -21.01 -12.01 -4.30
CA VAL A 11 -20.36 -11.04 -3.42
C VAL A 11 -19.41 -11.88 -2.58
N THR A 12 -18.14 -11.89 -2.94
CA THR A 12 -17.10 -12.42 -2.06
C THR A 12 -17.17 -11.59 -0.77
N CYS A 13 -17.29 -12.29 0.36
CA CYS A 13 -17.23 -11.67 1.67
C CYS A 13 -15.99 -10.77 1.72
N ALA A 14 -16.21 -9.47 1.86
CA ALA A 14 -15.15 -8.56 2.27
C ALA A 14 -14.74 -9.00 3.67
N ASP A 15 -13.60 -9.69 3.79
CA ASP A 15 -12.89 -9.76 5.05
C ASP A 15 -12.58 -8.31 5.44
N GLY A 16 -13.37 -7.78 6.38
CA GLY A 16 -13.25 -6.40 6.82
C GLY A 16 -11.85 -6.15 7.37
N LEU A 17 -11.35 -4.92 7.20
CA LEU A 17 -10.10 -4.52 7.83
C LEU A 17 -10.20 -4.72 9.36
N PRO A 18 -9.12 -5.12 10.05
CA PRO A 18 -9.09 -5.19 11.50
C PRO A 18 -9.49 -3.85 12.12
N SER A 19 -10.38 -3.91 13.10
CA SER A 19 -10.82 -2.73 13.87
C SER A 19 -9.86 -2.35 14.99
N THR A 20 -8.88 -3.21 15.27
CA THR A 20 -7.82 -2.99 16.27
C THR A 20 -6.52 -2.51 15.60
N PRO A 21 -5.62 -1.86 16.36
CA PRO A 21 -4.31 -1.50 15.85
C PRO A 21 -3.53 -2.72 15.37
N VAL A 22 -2.87 -2.61 14.22
CA VAL A 22 -2.01 -3.67 13.69
C VAL A 22 -0.60 -3.57 14.30
N SER A 23 0.11 -4.70 14.38
CA SER A 23 1.53 -4.67 14.76
C SER A 23 2.37 -4.08 13.63
N LEU A 24 3.32 -3.20 13.97
CA LEU A 24 4.20 -2.53 13.00
C LEU A 24 5.67 -2.88 13.19
N THR A 25 5.94 -3.96 13.92
CA THR A 25 7.29 -4.45 14.21
C THR A 25 7.79 -5.39 13.12
N GLY A 26 9.10 -5.61 13.07
CA GLY A 26 9.72 -6.62 12.21
C GLY A 26 10.32 -6.08 10.92
N ALA A 27 10.36 -4.76 10.77
CA ALA A 27 11.11 -4.06 9.74
C ALA A 27 12.38 -3.39 10.31
N ALA A 28 13.33 -3.11 9.43
CA ALA A 28 14.48 -2.26 9.68
C ALA A 28 14.53 -1.12 8.66
N ASP A 29 15.22 -0.03 8.97
CA ASP A 29 15.59 0.95 7.94
C ASP A 29 16.68 0.40 7.01
N LEU A 30 17.03 1.14 5.96
CA LEU A 30 18.03 0.72 4.98
C LEU A 30 19.47 0.63 5.56
N THR A 31 19.69 1.05 6.81
CA THR A 31 20.97 0.87 7.52
C THR A 31 20.98 -0.38 8.41
N GLY A 32 19.88 -1.12 8.47
CA GLY A 32 19.71 -2.30 9.29
C GLY A 32 19.26 -2.00 10.72
N LYS A 33 18.95 -0.74 11.04
CA LYS A 33 18.44 -0.38 12.36
C LYS A 33 16.97 -0.78 12.47
N PRO A 34 16.58 -1.59 13.48
CA PRO A 34 15.18 -1.93 13.70
C PRO A 34 14.33 -0.67 13.84
N THR A 35 13.33 -0.54 12.98
CA THR A 35 12.51 0.67 12.86
C THR A 35 11.07 0.29 12.56
N ALA A 36 10.13 0.92 13.27
CA ALA A 36 8.70 0.77 13.03
C ALA A 36 8.09 2.10 12.60
N PRO A 37 7.13 2.10 11.66
CA PRO A 37 6.27 3.26 11.44
C PRO A 37 5.61 3.73 12.74
N ASN A 38 5.46 5.05 12.91
CA ASN A 38 4.80 5.64 14.08
C ASN A 38 3.46 6.30 13.69
N PRO A 39 2.33 5.58 13.78
CA PRO A 39 1.03 6.14 13.45
C PRO A 39 0.64 7.38 14.25
N ALA A 40 1.04 7.46 15.53
CA ALA A 40 0.66 8.58 16.39
C ALA A 40 1.26 9.93 15.96
N ALA A 41 2.29 9.94 15.10
CA ALA A 41 2.91 11.15 14.59
C ALA A 41 2.17 11.78 13.39
N ALA A 42 1.17 11.10 12.82
CA ALA A 42 0.47 11.52 11.62
C ALA A 42 -1.05 11.24 11.71
N LYS A 43 -1.85 11.92 10.88
CA LYS A 43 -3.27 11.58 10.73
C LYS A 43 -3.45 10.30 9.90
N ALA A 44 -2.57 10.12 8.91
CA ALA A 44 -2.51 8.94 8.06
C ALA A 44 -1.06 8.44 8.01
N THR A 45 -0.83 7.15 8.17
CA THR A 45 0.46 6.49 7.93
C THR A 45 0.31 5.52 6.78
N VAL A 46 1.04 5.78 5.69
CA VAL A 46 0.98 5.03 4.44
C VAL A 46 2.19 4.11 4.35
N LEU A 47 1.93 2.83 4.20
CA LEU A 47 2.92 1.80 3.88
C LEU A 47 2.68 1.39 2.43
N LEU A 48 3.68 1.59 1.58
CA LEU A 48 3.68 1.12 0.20
C LEU A 48 4.61 -0.08 0.09
N PHE A 49 4.02 -1.27 0.01
CA PHE A 49 4.75 -2.51 -0.18
C PHE A 49 5.20 -2.62 -1.64
N ILE A 50 6.50 -2.75 -1.84
CA ILE A 50 7.14 -2.80 -3.15
C ILE A 50 8.21 -3.89 -3.21
N SER A 51 8.54 -4.31 -4.43
CA SER A 51 9.74 -5.07 -4.75
C SER A 51 10.47 -4.35 -5.87
N HIS A 52 11.80 -4.31 -5.80
CA HIS A 52 12.64 -3.67 -6.81
C HIS A 52 12.59 -4.40 -8.17
N GLU A 53 12.23 -5.69 -8.18
CA GLU A 53 12.09 -6.51 -9.38
C GLU A 53 10.69 -6.45 -10.00
N CYS A 54 9.70 -5.88 -9.31
CA CYS A 54 8.32 -5.89 -9.78
C CYS A 54 8.10 -4.83 -10.87
N PRO A 55 7.85 -5.22 -12.14
CA PRO A 55 7.67 -4.25 -13.21
C PRO A 55 6.42 -3.38 -13.01
N ILE A 56 5.39 -3.91 -12.34
CA ILE A 56 4.17 -3.15 -12.04
C ILE A 56 4.45 -2.10 -10.97
N ALA A 57 5.19 -2.43 -9.91
CA ALA A 57 5.57 -1.48 -8.86
C ALA A 57 6.43 -0.34 -9.45
N ASN A 58 7.37 -0.70 -10.31
CA ASN A 58 8.26 0.24 -10.98
C ASN A 58 7.48 1.18 -11.92
N ARG A 59 6.48 0.66 -12.65
CA ARG A 59 5.57 1.47 -13.48
C ARG A 59 4.76 2.49 -12.66
N TYR A 60 4.42 2.14 -11.42
CA TYR A 60 3.69 3.03 -10.51
C TYR A 60 4.55 4.09 -9.85
N ALA A 61 5.89 4.00 -9.91
CA ALA A 61 6.77 4.92 -9.20
C ALA A 61 6.48 6.41 -9.47
N PRO A 62 6.17 6.86 -10.70
CA PRO A 62 5.81 8.25 -10.94
C PRO A 62 4.50 8.69 -10.25
N GLU A 63 3.49 7.81 -10.16
CA GLU A 63 2.26 8.11 -9.41
C GLU A 63 2.52 8.10 -7.91
N ILE A 64 3.27 7.13 -7.41
CA ILE A 64 3.67 7.05 -6.00
C ILE A 64 4.43 8.32 -5.57
N ALA A 65 5.38 8.78 -6.38
CA ALA A 65 6.13 10.00 -6.12
C ALA A 65 5.22 11.24 -6.08
N ARG A 66 4.24 11.33 -6.99
CA ARG A 66 3.22 12.40 -6.98
C ARG A 66 2.35 12.34 -5.73
N ILE A 67 1.88 11.16 -5.33
CA ILE A 67 1.10 10.99 -4.09
C ILE A 67 1.95 11.41 -2.88
N TYR A 68 3.21 11.00 -2.80
CA TYR A 68 4.07 11.44 -1.72
C TYR A 68 4.21 12.96 -1.66
N ALA A 69 4.50 13.61 -2.80
CA ALA A 69 4.65 15.06 -2.89
C ALA A 69 3.37 15.80 -2.46
N ASP A 70 2.19 15.32 -2.88
CA ASP A 70 0.92 15.98 -2.62
C ASP A 70 0.45 15.85 -1.16
N TYR A 71 0.89 14.82 -0.42
CA TYR A 71 0.34 14.48 0.90
C TYR A 71 1.33 14.55 2.06
N LYS A 72 2.66 14.50 1.83
CA LYS A 72 3.67 14.47 2.91
C LYS A 72 3.56 15.64 3.89
N ASP A 73 3.19 16.83 3.41
CA ASP A 73 3.07 18.04 4.23
C ASP A 73 1.65 18.21 4.83
N ARG A 74 0.73 17.28 4.53
CA ARG A 74 -0.68 17.28 4.98
C ARG A 74 -0.93 16.36 6.18
N LYS A 75 0.06 16.18 7.06
CA LYS A 75 0.01 15.25 8.21
C LYS A 75 -0.15 13.78 7.78
N ALA A 76 0.39 13.40 6.63
CA ALA A 76 0.51 12.00 6.23
C ALA A 76 1.98 11.57 6.25
N ALA A 77 2.28 10.49 6.98
CA ALA A 77 3.59 9.85 6.98
C ALA A 77 3.62 8.75 5.91
N PHE A 78 4.75 8.59 5.23
CA PHE A 78 4.91 7.62 4.15
C PHE A 78 6.15 6.76 4.38
N TYR A 79 6.03 5.48 4.05
CA TYR A 79 7.13 4.53 4.07
C TYR A 79 7.05 3.66 2.81
N ARG A 80 8.17 3.52 2.10
CA ARG A 80 8.32 2.47 1.09
C ARG A 80 8.87 1.23 1.78
N VAL A 81 8.13 0.13 1.71
CA VAL A 81 8.46 -1.12 2.39
C VAL A 81 8.92 -2.11 1.33
N TYR A 82 10.22 -2.38 1.30
CA TYR A 82 10.78 -3.42 0.44
C TYR A 82 10.56 -4.79 1.05
N ILE A 83 10.00 -5.68 0.23
CA ILE A 83 9.93 -7.11 0.50
C ILE A 83 11.22 -7.74 0.01
N GLY A 84 12.02 -8.29 0.92
CA GLY A 84 13.27 -8.98 0.57
C GLY A 84 14.31 -8.92 1.68
N ALA A 85 15.52 -9.37 1.36
CA ALA A 85 16.60 -9.59 2.30
C ALA A 85 17.22 -8.25 2.79
N MET A 86 17.76 -8.23 4.01
CA MET A 86 18.40 -7.03 4.56
C MET A 86 19.74 -6.74 3.86
N GLU A 87 20.38 -7.79 3.35
CA GLU A 87 21.63 -7.78 2.59
C GLU A 87 21.52 -6.93 1.31
N ASP A 88 20.31 -6.76 0.77
CA ASP A 88 20.03 -6.00 -0.45
C ASP A 88 19.67 -4.52 -0.18
N ALA A 89 19.84 -4.02 1.05
CA ALA A 89 19.38 -2.66 1.39
C ALA A 89 20.07 -1.54 0.60
N GLU A 90 21.32 -1.74 0.16
CA GLU A 90 22.01 -0.82 -0.74
C GLU A 90 21.31 -0.77 -2.11
N LEU A 91 20.98 -1.94 -2.67
CA LEU A 91 20.20 -2.06 -3.91
C LEU A 91 18.82 -1.38 -3.77
N TYR A 92 18.16 -1.51 -2.62
CA TYR A 92 16.89 -0.85 -2.35
C TYR A 92 17.04 0.68 -2.24
N ALA A 93 18.16 1.16 -1.71
CA ALA A 93 18.47 2.59 -1.67
C ALA A 93 18.67 3.14 -3.09
N GLU A 94 19.43 2.44 -3.93
CA GLU A 94 19.66 2.78 -5.34
C GLU A 94 18.37 2.77 -6.14
N HIS A 95 17.56 1.71 -6.02
CA HIS A 95 16.24 1.62 -6.64
C HIS A 95 15.35 2.82 -6.24
N GLY A 96 15.33 3.16 -4.94
CA GLY A 96 14.55 4.29 -4.46
C GLY A 96 14.99 5.63 -5.08
N LYS A 97 16.29 5.81 -5.30
CA LYS A 97 16.85 6.99 -5.98
C LYS A 97 16.51 7.00 -7.47
N GLU A 98 16.71 5.89 -8.17
CA GLU A 98 16.44 5.75 -9.60
C GLU A 98 14.97 6.04 -9.94
N PHE A 99 14.05 5.50 -9.15
CA PHE A 99 12.60 5.64 -9.37
C PHE A 99 11.97 6.86 -8.69
N GLY A 100 12.76 7.72 -8.06
CA GLY A 100 12.26 8.95 -7.41
C GLY A 100 11.37 8.70 -6.19
N LEU A 101 11.54 7.56 -5.51
CA LEU A 101 10.78 7.16 -4.32
C LEU A 101 11.42 7.75 -3.04
N ALA A 102 11.29 9.06 -2.87
CA ALA A 102 11.94 9.82 -1.79
C ALA A 102 11.38 9.59 -0.37
N MET A 103 10.35 8.75 -0.19
CA MET A 103 9.79 8.39 1.12
C MET A 103 10.79 7.53 1.91
N PRO A 104 10.88 7.62 3.25
CA PRO A 104 11.70 6.71 4.07
C PRO A 104 11.56 5.23 3.67
N GLY A 105 12.68 4.54 3.53
CA GLY A 105 12.74 3.14 3.16
C GLY A 105 12.81 2.22 4.37
N LEU A 106 12.02 1.15 4.34
CA LEU A 106 12.04 0.04 5.28
C LEU A 106 12.26 -1.27 4.53
N VAL A 107 12.88 -2.24 5.20
CA VAL A 107 13.02 -3.62 4.73
C VAL A 107 12.21 -4.53 5.65
N ASP A 108 11.26 -5.27 5.08
CA ASP A 108 10.47 -6.30 5.79
C ASP A 108 11.04 -7.70 5.53
N PHE A 109 12.26 -7.92 6.05
CA PHE A 109 13.08 -9.12 5.79
C PHE A 109 12.52 -10.43 6.33
N ASN A 110 11.53 -10.39 7.22
CA ASN A 110 10.84 -11.58 7.73
C ASN A 110 9.34 -11.61 7.38
N LEU A 111 8.89 -10.71 6.49
CA LEU A 111 7.50 -10.56 6.07
C LEU A 111 6.53 -10.32 7.24
N LYS A 112 7.03 -9.81 8.38
CA LYS A 112 6.21 -9.60 9.58
C LYS A 112 5.26 -8.41 9.38
N LEU A 113 5.72 -7.37 8.70
CA LEU A 113 4.90 -6.20 8.41
C LEU A 113 3.84 -6.53 7.34
N ALA A 114 4.21 -7.28 6.30
CA ALA A 114 3.27 -7.78 5.30
C ALA A 114 2.21 -8.70 5.93
N LYS A 115 2.63 -9.68 6.76
CA LYS A 115 1.70 -10.61 7.46
C LYS A 115 0.72 -9.88 8.38
N SER A 116 1.19 -8.91 9.16
CA SER A 116 0.35 -8.17 10.12
C SER A 116 -0.61 -7.16 9.49
N THR A 117 -0.25 -6.63 8.32
CA THR A 117 -1.11 -5.72 7.55
C THR A 117 -1.98 -6.45 6.52
N GLY A 118 -1.64 -7.70 6.22
CA GLY A 118 -2.31 -8.53 5.22
C GLY A 118 -2.08 -8.04 3.79
N ALA A 119 -1.00 -7.29 3.53
CA ALA A 119 -0.55 -7.03 2.16
C ALA A 119 -0.12 -8.37 1.53
N THR A 120 -0.40 -8.57 0.24
CA THR A 120 -0.18 -9.85 -0.46
C THR A 120 0.47 -9.69 -1.82
N VAL A 121 0.47 -8.48 -2.38
CA VAL A 121 1.07 -8.20 -3.69
C VAL A 121 1.89 -6.91 -3.68
N THR A 122 2.69 -6.70 -4.72
CA THR A 122 3.46 -5.48 -4.95
C THR A 122 3.10 -4.88 -6.33
N PRO A 123 2.76 -3.58 -6.42
CA PRO A 123 2.61 -2.66 -5.30
C PRO A 123 1.27 -2.84 -4.59
N GLU A 124 1.26 -2.62 -3.27
CA GLU A 124 0.04 -2.56 -2.47
C GLU A 124 0.19 -1.49 -1.37
N ALA A 125 -0.87 -0.72 -1.15
CA ALA A 125 -0.91 0.34 -0.17
C ALA A 125 -1.71 -0.09 1.07
N VAL A 126 -1.17 0.21 2.24
CA VAL A 126 -1.86 0.12 3.53
C VAL A 126 -1.86 1.51 4.16
N VAL A 127 -3.03 1.97 4.62
CA VAL A 127 -3.15 3.26 5.33
C VAL A 127 -3.73 3.02 6.72
N LEU A 128 -2.99 3.51 7.72
CA LEU A 128 -3.34 3.46 9.13
C LEU A 128 -3.73 4.85 9.61
N ASP A 129 -4.69 4.94 10.53
CA ASP A 129 -4.97 6.20 11.23
C ASP A 129 -3.96 6.46 12.37
N SER A 130 -4.09 7.61 13.04
CA SER A 130 -3.25 7.99 14.19
C SER A 130 -3.22 6.99 15.37
N LYS A 131 -4.17 6.05 15.43
CA LYS A 131 -4.23 5.00 16.45
C LYS A 131 -3.60 3.69 15.97
N GLY A 132 -3.07 3.65 14.75
CA GLY A 132 -2.52 2.44 14.13
C GLY A 132 -3.58 1.48 13.60
N VAL A 133 -4.86 1.90 13.52
CA VAL A 133 -5.93 1.06 12.98
C VAL A 133 -5.95 1.19 11.47
N MET A 134 -6.06 0.06 10.77
CA MET A 134 -6.10 0.06 9.32
C MET A 134 -7.41 0.65 8.79
N ARG A 135 -7.29 1.61 7.88
CA ARG A 135 -8.41 2.32 7.23
C ARG A 135 -8.50 2.04 5.74
N TYR A 136 -7.39 1.65 5.13
CA TYR A 136 -7.34 1.26 3.73
C TYR A 136 -6.31 0.15 3.51
N ARG A 137 -6.65 -0.83 2.68
CA ARG A 137 -5.70 -1.78 2.06
C ARG A 137 -6.07 -2.03 0.60
N GLY A 138 -5.13 -1.86 -0.30
CA GLY A 138 -5.30 -2.28 -1.68
C GLY A 138 -4.49 -1.47 -2.68
N ARG A 139 -5.07 -1.22 -3.85
CA ARG A 139 -4.37 -0.69 -5.02
C ARG A 139 -4.04 0.79 -4.87
N ILE A 140 -3.10 1.28 -5.68
CA ILE A 140 -2.82 2.72 -5.76
C ILE A 140 -3.97 3.41 -6.52
N ASP A 141 -4.29 2.86 -7.68
CA ASP A 141 -5.40 3.22 -8.54
C ASP A 141 -5.85 1.99 -9.33
N ASP A 142 -6.85 2.17 -10.19
CA ASP A 142 -7.38 1.07 -11.01
C ASP A 142 -7.04 1.15 -12.48
N GLN A 143 -5.93 1.80 -12.78
CA GLN A 143 -5.41 1.85 -14.13
C GLN A 143 -5.01 0.44 -14.61
N ASN A 144 -4.37 -0.38 -13.75
CA ASN A 144 -4.13 -1.79 -14.04
C ASN A 144 -5.40 -2.60 -13.82
N VAL A 145 -5.98 -3.12 -14.89
CA VAL A 145 -7.12 -4.05 -14.82
C VAL A 145 -6.63 -5.47 -14.55
N GLU A 146 -5.53 -5.84 -15.22
CA GLU A 146 -4.84 -7.12 -15.12
C GLU A 146 -3.41 -6.94 -15.67
N HIS A 147 -2.57 -7.98 -15.55
CA HIS A 147 -1.19 -7.93 -16.04
C HIS A 147 -1.14 -7.54 -17.53
N GLY A 148 -0.47 -6.43 -17.85
CA GLY A 148 -0.32 -5.93 -19.22
C GLY A 148 -1.51 -5.15 -19.77
N LYS A 149 -2.61 -4.98 -19.01
CA LYS A 149 -3.80 -4.25 -19.46
C LYS A 149 -4.07 -3.02 -18.62
N ILE A 150 -3.95 -1.87 -19.28
CA ILE A 150 -4.22 -0.55 -18.71
C ILE A 150 -5.52 0.03 -19.25
N ARG A 151 -6.24 0.81 -18.44
CA ARG A 151 -7.44 1.54 -18.85
C ARG A 151 -7.25 3.05 -18.79
N GLU A 152 -7.94 3.75 -19.68
CA GLU A 152 -8.14 5.20 -19.61
C GLU A 152 -9.27 5.53 -18.62
N GLY A 153 -9.21 6.70 -17.98
CA GLY A 153 -10.24 7.12 -17.02
C GLY A 153 -10.32 6.21 -15.79
N TYR A 154 -9.28 6.24 -14.96
CA TYR A 154 -9.17 5.41 -13.76
C TYR A 154 -9.51 6.17 -12.46
N ARG A 155 -9.93 5.41 -11.45
CA ARG A 155 -10.17 5.88 -10.09
C ARG A 155 -8.87 5.81 -9.30
N ARG A 156 -8.60 6.88 -8.53
CA ARG A 156 -7.38 7.06 -7.73
C ARG A 156 -7.62 6.64 -6.28
N ASP A 157 -7.83 5.35 -6.04
CA ASP A 157 -8.35 4.83 -4.77
C ASP A 157 -7.51 5.23 -3.56
N LEU A 158 -6.18 5.13 -3.62
CA LEU A 158 -5.31 5.54 -2.51
C LEU A 158 -5.45 7.04 -2.19
N ARG A 159 -5.53 7.90 -3.22
CA ARG A 159 -5.73 9.34 -3.04
C ARG A 159 -7.07 9.66 -2.40
N ILE A 160 -8.13 8.99 -2.85
CA ILE A 160 -9.48 9.15 -2.31
C ILE A 160 -9.48 8.76 -0.82
N ALA A 161 -8.91 7.59 -0.48
CA ALA A 161 -8.81 7.15 0.90
C ALA A 161 -8.00 8.13 1.76
N LEU A 162 -6.91 8.68 1.25
CA LEU A 162 -6.13 9.69 1.96
C LEU A 162 -6.91 10.99 2.18
N ASP A 163 -7.61 11.49 1.17
CA ASP A 163 -8.42 12.71 1.32
C ASP A 163 -9.56 12.50 2.33
N GLU A 164 -10.23 11.34 2.30
CA GLU A 164 -11.27 10.98 3.27
C GLU A 164 -10.71 10.92 4.70
N ILE A 165 -9.59 10.21 4.93
CA ILE A 165 -8.95 10.10 6.25
C ILE A 165 -8.52 11.48 6.76
N LEU A 166 -7.88 12.29 5.90
CA LEU A 166 -7.41 13.63 6.28
C LEU A 166 -8.56 14.59 6.59
N ALA A 167 -9.70 14.42 5.93
CA ALA A 167 -10.95 15.13 6.20
C ALA A 167 -11.74 14.57 7.41
N GLY A 168 -11.25 13.51 8.06
CA GLY A 168 -11.92 12.85 9.18
C GLY A 168 -13.19 12.10 8.78
N GLN A 169 -13.32 11.72 7.51
CA GLN A 169 -14.43 10.96 6.97
C GLN A 169 -14.13 9.45 7.00
N PRO A 170 -15.16 8.59 7.06
CA PRO A 170 -15.01 7.17 6.78
C PRO A 170 -14.45 6.94 5.37
N VAL A 171 -13.56 5.96 5.22
CA VAL A 171 -13.06 5.57 3.90
C VAL A 171 -14.17 4.85 3.14
N SER A 172 -14.53 5.36 1.96
CA SER A 172 -15.64 4.84 1.16
C SER A 172 -15.40 3.43 0.61
N MET A 173 -14.14 3.12 0.29
CA MET A 173 -13.71 1.80 -0.17
C MET A 173 -12.48 1.34 0.63
N PRO A 174 -12.68 0.75 1.83
CA PRO A 174 -11.58 0.38 2.71
C PRO A 174 -10.69 -0.74 2.15
N THR A 175 -11.24 -1.58 1.26
CA THR A 175 -10.51 -2.66 0.61
C THR A 175 -10.69 -2.62 -0.90
N THR A 176 -9.60 -2.76 -1.64
CA THR A 176 -9.62 -2.91 -3.10
C THR A 176 -8.66 -4.01 -3.54
N ALA A 177 -8.95 -4.67 -4.66
CA ALA A 177 -8.06 -5.68 -5.22
C ALA A 177 -6.86 -5.02 -5.93
N SER A 178 -5.65 -5.42 -5.57
CA SER A 178 -4.40 -4.98 -6.21
C SER A 178 -3.96 -5.95 -7.30
N VAL A 179 -3.41 -5.42 -8.38
CA VAL A 179 -2.77 -6.21 -9.45
C VAL A 179 -1.27 -6.00 -9.33
N GLY A 180 -0.52 -7.09 -9.17
CA GLY A 180 0.90 -7.01 -8.86
C GLY A 180 1.59 -8.37 -8.77
N CYS A 181 2.88 -8.35 -8.46
CA CYS A 181 3.65 -9.55 -8.14
C CYS A 181 3.35 -10.00 -6.72
N PHE A 182 3.15 -11.30 -6.50
CA PHE A 182 2.84 -11.86 -5.18
C PHE A 182 4.01 -11.73 -4.19
N ILE A 183 3.69 -11.50 -2.92
CA ILE A 183 4.65 -11.57 -1.82
C ILE A 183 4.89 -13.06 -1.47
N PRO A 184 6.16 -13.52 -1.38
CA PRO A 184 6.49 -14.93 -1.18
C PRO A 184 6.46 -15.33 0.31
N PHE A 185 5.29 -15.72 0.83
CA PHE A 185 5.06 -15.95 2.27
C PHE A 185 5.65 -17.21 2.91
#